data_AF-A0ABD0Q7M9-F1
#
_entry.id   AF-A0ABD0Q7M9-F1
#
_cell.length_a   1.000
_cell.length_b   1.000
_cell.length_c   1.000
_cell.angle_alpha   90.00
_cell.angle_beta   90.00
_cell.angle_gamma   90.00
#
_symmetry.space_group_name_H-M   'P 1'
#
loop_
_entity.id
_entity.type
_entity.pdbx_description
1 polymer ?
#
loop_
_entity_poly.entity_id
_entity_poly.type
_entity_poly.pdbx_seq_one_letter_code
_entity_poly.pdbx_strand_id
1 'polypeptide(L)'
;PEQKTVTLDVDVNNRSDRTEWCSCYYHGNFSLNAAFEIKLHWMAVTAAVLFEMVQGWHRKAASCGFLLVPVLEVPFALSSYLYGDPLRAQLFIPLNIQCLLKEGCDNLFE
;
A
#
# COMPACT_ATOMS: atom_id res chain seq x y z
N PRO A 1 -7.13 10.30 -5.75
CA PRO A 1 -6.32 10.57 -6.97
C PRO A 1 -6.79 9.65 -8.10
N GLU A 2 -6.83 10.14 -9.34
CA GLU A 2 -7.10 9.26 -10.49
C GLU A 2 -6.03 8.17 -10.54
N GLN A 3 -6.45 6.90 -10.58
CA GLN A 3 -5.54 5.77 -10.67
C GLN A 3 -5.22 5.49 -12.13
N LYS A 4 -3.93 5.24 -12.41
CA LYS A 4 -3.46 4.80 -13.71
C LYS A 4 -3.07 3.32 -13.65
N THR A 5 -3.20 2.63 -14.77
CA THR A 5 -2.88 1.21 -14.91
C THR A 5 -1.87 1.01 -16.02
N VAL A 6 -0.91 0.13 -15.80
CA VAL A 6 0.06 -0.30 -16.82
C VAL A 6 0.31 -1.81 -16.69
N THR A 7 0.42 -2.50 -17.82
CA THR A 7 0.89 -3.90 -17.85
C THR A 7 2.41 -3.89 -17.88
N LEU A 8 3.04 -4.53 -16.90
CA LEU A 8 4.49 -4.64 -16.80
C LEU A 8 4.93 -6.01 -17.26
N ASP A 9 5.94 -6.04 -18.12
CA ASP A 9 6.76 -7.21 -18.37
C ASP A 9 7.79 -7.33 -17.22
N VAL A 10 7.76 -8.45 -16.52
CA VAL A 10 8.57 -8.66 -15.32
C VAL A 10 9.88 -9.39 -15.65
N ASP A 11 9.97 -10.08 -16.79
CA ASP A 11 11.19 -10.76 -17.23
C ASP A 11 12.06 -9.86 -18.12
N VAL A 12 12.55 -8.77 -17.55
CA VAL A 12 13.35 -7.75 -18.26
C VAL A 12 14.65 -8.33 -18.86
N ASN A 13 15.10 -9.50 -18.37
CA ASN A 13 16.33 -10.14 -18.80
C ASN A 13 16.10 -11.32 -19.78
N ASN A 14 14.84 -11.59 -20.18
CA ASN A 14 14.46 -12.74 -21.01
C ASN A 14 15.10 -14.05 -20.50
N ARG A 15 15.04 -14.28 -19.18
CA ARG A 15 15.58 -15.51 -18.57
C ARG A 15 14.66 -16.71 -18.81
N SER A 16 13.44 -16.47 -19.26
CA SER A 16 12.38 -17.44 -19.44
C SER A 16 11.71 -17.26 -20.80
N ASP A 17 11.38 -18.38 -21.45
CA ASP A 17 10.54 -18.37 -22.67
C ASP A 17 9.05 -18.17 -22.34
N ARG A 18 8.70 -18.15 -21.04
CA ARG A 18 7.34 -17.92 -20.57
C ARG A 18 7.11 -16.42 -20.47
N THR A 19 6.02 -15.95 -21.08
CA THR A 19 5.54 -14.57 -20.89
C THR A 19 5.05 -14.39 -19.45
N GLU A 20 5.75 -13.57 -18.67
CA GLU A 20 5.43 -13.27 -17.27
C GLU A 20 5.14 -11.78 -17.11
N TRP A 21 3.92 -11.46 -16.68
CA TRP A 21 3.47 -10.06 -16.58
C TRP A 21 2.64 -9.81 -15.32
N CYS A 22 2.55 -8.54 -14.92
CA CYS A 22 1.66 -8.11 -13.86
C CYS A 22 0.98 -6.78 -14.22
N SER A 23 -0.25 -6.58 -13.74
CA SER A 23 -0.94 -5.29 -13.81
C SER A 23 -0.48 -4.42 -12.64
N CYS A 24 0.01 -3.23 -12.94
CA CYS A 24 0.46 -2.25 -11.97
C CYS A 24 -0.50 -1.06 -11.95
N TYR A 25 -1.06 -0.78 -10.79
CA TYR A 25 -1.93 0.37 -10.53
C TYR A 25 -1.17 1.38 -9.68
N TYR A 26 -1.22 2.65 -10.04
CA TYR A 26 -0.49 3.70 -9.32
C TYR A 26 -1.22 5.03 -9.35
N HIS A 27 -0.85 5.94 -8.44
CA HIS A 27 -1.41 7.29 -8.44
C HIS A 27 -1.02 8.07 -9.70
N GLY A 28 -1.99 8.65 -10.41
CA GLY A 28 -1.73 9.40 -11.63
C GLY A 28 -0.94 10.70 -11.44
N ASN A 29 -0.92 11.22 -10.20
CA ASN A 29 -0.24 12.44 -9.79
C ASN A 29 0.59 12.18 -8.52
N PHE A 30 1.76 12.81 -8.45
CA PHE A 30 2.59 12.85 -7.24
C PHE A 30 2.14 13.97 -6.30
N SER A 31 2.32 13.77 -4.99
CA SER A 31 2.08 14.78 -3.95
C SER A 31 3.19 14.71 -2.91
N LEU A 32 3.74 15.86 -2.53
CA LEU A 32 4.75 15.97 -1.47
C LEU A 32 4.18 15.70 -0.07
N ASN A 33 2.86 15.85 0.09
CA ASN A 33 2.18 15.76 1.39
C ASN A 33 1.50 14.40 1.63
N ALA A 34 1.72 13.42 0.75
CA ALA A 34 1.08 12.11 0.83
C ALA A 34 2.00 11.00 0.35
N ALA A 35 1.76 9.77 0.81
CA ALA A 35 2.43 8.59 0.28
C ALA A 35 1.99 8.30 -1.17
N PHE A 36 2.92 7.80 -1.98
CA PHE A 36 2.65 7.33 -3.33
C PHE A 36 2.49 5.80 -3.32
N GLU A 37 1.33 5.31 -3.75
CA GLU A 37 1.00 3.90 -3.74
C GLU A 37 1.18 3.27 -5.13
N ILE A 38 1.72 2.05 -5.13
CA ILE A 38 1.83 1.16 -6.28
C ILE A 38 1.24 -0.19 -5.88
N LYS A 39 0.19 -0.65 -6.57
CA LYS A 39 -0.43 -1.97 -6.38
C LYS A 39 -0.10 -2.88 -7.54
N LEU A 40 0.25 -4.14 -7.24
CA LEU A 40 0.58 -5.15 -8.24
C LEU A 40 -0.45 -6.29 -8.19
N HIS A 41 -1.11 -6.57 -9.30
CA HIS A 41 -1.88 -7.79 -9.52
C HIS A 41 -1.05 -8.72 -10.42
N TRP A 42 -0.62 -9.86 -9.88
CA TRP A 42 0.52 -10.59 -10.42
C TRP A 42 0.24 -12.06 -10.70
N MET A 43 -1.02 -12.44 -10.91
CA MET A 43 -1.43 -13.84 -11.15
C MET A 43 -0.72 -14.52 -12.34
N ALA A 44 -0.13 -13.76 -13.26
CA ALA A 44 0.56 -14.26 -14.45
C ALA A 44 2.11 -14.31 -14.33
N VAL A 45 2.69 -14.03 -13.16
CA VAL A 45 4.14 -14.05 -12.93
C VAL A 45 4.51 -14.90 -11.71
N THR A 46 5.69 -15.51 -11.74
CA THR A 46 6.26 -16.24 -10.60
C THR A 46 6.72 -15.28 -9.50
N ALA A 47 6.51 -15.67 -8.24
CA ALA A 47 6.83 -14.83 -7.09
C ALA A 47 8.33 -14.45 -7.03
N ALA A 48 9.23 -15.32 -7.47
CA ALA A 48 10.67 -15.06 -7.49
C ALA A 48 11.03 -13.92 -8.46
N VAL A 49 10.50 -13.97 -9.69
CA VAL A 49 10.75 -12.95 -10.73
C VAL A 49 10.14 -11.60 -10.31
N LEU A 50 8.92 -11.62 -9.78
CA LEU A 50 8.29 -10.43 -9.20
C LEU A 50 9.12 -9.83 -8.06
N PHE A 51 9.62 -10.67 -7.15
CA PHE A 51 10.44 -10.22 -6.03
C PHE A 51 11.74 -9.56 -6.51
N GLU A 52 12.44 -10.13 -7.50
CA GLU A 52 13.63 -9.51 -8.07
C GLU A 52 13.35 -8.11 -8.65
N MET A 53 12.24 -7.95 -9.38
CA MET A 53 11.82 -6.64 -9.91
C MET A 53 11.56 -5.64 -8.79
N VAL A 54 10.75 -6.01 -7.79
CA VAL A 54 10.42 -5.14 -6.65
C VAL A 54 11.66 -4.78 -5.83
N GLN A 55 12.61 -5.71 -5.66
CA GLN A 55 13.90 -5.43 -5.02
C GLN A 55 14.76 -4.46 -5.83
N GLY A 56 14.69 -4.53 -7.16
CA GLY A 56 15.26 -3.51 -8.05
C GLY A 56 14.68 -2.12 -7.79
N TRP A 57 13.36 -2.02 -7.70
CA TRP A 57 12.66 -0.76 -7.40
C TRP A 57 13.00 -0.22 -6.01
N HIS A 58 13.08 -1.08 -4.99
CA HIS A 58 13.47 -0.71 -3.63
C HIS A 58 14.85 -0.03 -3.62
N ARG A 59 15.85 -0.66 -4.24
CA ARG A 59 17.20 -0.09 -4.35
C ARG A 59 17.21 1.22 -5.15
N LYS A 60 16.44 1.30 -6.23
CA LYS A 60 16.36 2.49 -7.05
C LYS A 60 15.70 3.66 -6.30
N ALA A 61 14.61 3.40 -5.58
CA ALA A 61 13.94 4.40 -4.74
C ALA A 61 14.91 4.99 -3.72
N ALA A 62 15.66 4.14 -3.00
CA ALA A 62 16.67 4.58 -2.03
C ALA A 62 17.74 5.48 -2.66
N SER A 63 18.22 5.14 -3.87
CA SER A 63 19.19 5.98 -4.60
C SER A 63 18.65 7.35 -5.00
N CYS A 64 17.33 7.50 -5.08
CA CYS A 64 16.64 8.75 -5.39
C CYS A 64 16.13 9.47 -4.12
N GLY A 65 16.50 9.01 -2.92
CA GLY A 65 16.07 9.62 -1.65
C GLY A 65 14.65 9.26 -1.21
N PHE A 66 14.04 8.24 -1.80
CA PHE A 66 12.72 7.74 -1.42
C PHE A 66 12.80 6.42 -0.67
N LEU A 67 11.81 6.17 0.18
CA LEU A 67 11.60 4.89 0.84
C LEU A 67 10.44 4.15 0.17
N LEU A 68 10.72 2.99 -0.42
CA LEU A 68 9.69 2.09 -0.95
C LEU A 68 9.50 0.95 0.03
N VAL A 69 8.30 0.81 0.60
CA VAL A 69 8.01 -0.25 1.58
C VAL A 69 6.76 -1.02 1.16
N PRO A 70 6.75 -2.37 1.32
CA PRO A 70 5.52 -3.12 1.19
C PRO A 70 4.58 -2.77 2.33
N VAL A 71 3.29 -2.64 2.03
CA VAL A 71 2.25 -2.31 3.01
C VAL A 71 1.09 -3.29 2.90
N LEU A 72 0.37 -3.46 4.01
CA LEU A 72 -0.88 -4.20 4.02
C LEU A 72 -1.97 -3.32 3.40
N GLU A 73 -2.71 -3.86 2.42
CA GLU A 73 -3.73 -3.09 1.70
C GLU A 73 -4.87 -2.63 2.61
N VAL A 74 -5.25 -3.45 3.61
CA VAL A 74 -6.36 -3.13 4.52
C VAL A 74 -5.91 -3.29 5.98
N PRO A 75 -5.15 -2.32 6.54
CA PRO A 75 -4.50 -2.48 7.84
C PRO A 75 -5.48 -2.52 9.02
N PHE A 76 -6.72 -2.05 8.84
CA PHE A 76 -7.73 -1.98 9.91
C PHE A 76 -8.99 -2.78 9.61
N ALA A 77 -8.96 -3.70 8.63
CA ALA A 77 -10.10 -4.56 8.33
C ALA A 77 -10.56 -5.33 9.58
N LEU A 78 -11.86 -5.32 9.85
CA LEU A 78 -12.45 -6.22 10.84
C LEU A 78 -12.36 -7.66 10.32
N SER A 79 -12.27 -8.62 11.24
CA SER A 79 -12.20 -10.06 10.91
C SER A 79 -13.41 -10.58 10.13
N SER A 80 -14.53 -9.86 10.12
CA SER A 80 -15.72 -10.19 9.34
C SER A 80 -15.64 -9.80 7.85
N TYR A 81 -14.64 -9.02 7.43
CA TYR A 81 -14.46 -8.63 6.03
C TYR A 81 -13.71 -9.70 5.22
N LEU A 82 -13.89 -9.69 3.90
CA LEU A 82 -13.24 -10.62 2.96
C LEU A 82 -11.71 -10.68 3.10
N TYR A 83 -11.08 -9.55 3.45
CA TYR A 83 -9.63 -9.42 3.65
C TYR A 83 -9.25 -9.19 5.12
N GLY A 84 -10.15 -9.50 6.05
CA GLY A 84 -9.92 -9.40 7.49
C GLY A 84 -9.01 -10.51 8.00
N ASP A 85 -8.02 -10.16 8.81
CA ASP A 85 -7.17 -11.14 9.51
C ASP A 85 -7.75 -11.40 10.91
N PRO A 86 -8.19 -12.63 11.23
CA PRO A 86 -8.78 -12.94 12.54
C PRO A 86 -7.77 -12.87 13.70
N LEU A 87 -6.47 -12.84 13.41
CA LEU A 87 -5.41 -12.73 14.40
C LEU A 87 -4.99 -11.28 14.68
N ARG A 88 -5.54 -10.30 13.95
CA ARG A 88 -5.22 -8.88 14.15
C ARG A 88 -6.22 -8.22 15.09
N ALA A 89 -5.71 -7.69 16.20
CA ALA A 89 -6.47 -6.85 17.10
C ALA A 89 -6.30 -5.38 16.73
N GLN A 90 -7.39 -4.62 16.78
CA GLN A 90 -7.33 -3.16 16.68
C GLN A 90 -6.86 -2.60 18.03
N LEU A 91 -5.81 -1.78 18.00
CA LEU A 91 -5.33 -1.07 19.17
C LEU A 91 -6.02 0.29 19.24
N PHE A 92 -7.01 0.42 20.11
CA PHE A 92 -7.68 1.69 20.37
C PHE A 92 -6.82 2.55 21.31
N ILE A 93 -6.58 3.79 20.92
CA ILE A 93 -5.89 4.79 21.73
C ILE A 93 -6.90 5.92 22.03
N PRO A 94 -7.33 6.11 23.28
CA PRO A 94 -8.30 7.15 23.61
C PRO A 94 -7.68 8.53 23.44
N LEU A 95 -8.43 9.44 22.81
CA LEU A 95 -8.07 10.86 22.73
C LEU A 95 -8.57 11.57 23.98
N ASN A 96 -7.68 12.21 24.73
CA ASN A 96 -8.09 13.08 25.84
C ASN A 96 -8.60 14.41 25.28
N ILE A 97 -9.91 14.64 25.42
CA ILE A 97 -10.59 15.84 24.92
C ILE A 97 -10.98 16.81 26.03
N GLN A 98 -10.61 16.56 27.28
CA GLN A 98 -11.16 17.28 28.44
C GLN A 98 -10.94 18.80 28.38
N CYS A 99 -9.79 19.25 27.83
CA CYS A 99 -9.46 20.67 27.71
C CYS A 99 -10.24 21.40 26.60
N LEU A 100 -10.98 20.67 25.77
CA LEU A 100 -11.75 21.20 24.64
C LEU A 100 -13.25 21.19 24.90
N LEU A 101 -13.72 20.57 25.99
CA LEU A 101 -15.13 20.51 26.36
C LEU A 101 -15.60 21.87 26.87
N LYS A 102 -16.78 22.29 26.42
CA LYS A 102 -17.52 23.41 27.04
C LYS A 102 -18.07 22.94 28.40
N GLU A 103 -18.21 23.86 29.34
CA GLU A 103 -18.80 23.54 30.64
C GLU A 103 -20.18 22.90 30.48
N GLY A 104 -20.37 21.72 31.09
CA GLY A 104 -21.62 20.96 31.01
C GLY A 104 -21.80 20.11 29.74
N CYS A 105 -20.79 20.02 28.87
CA CYS A 105 -20.81 19.17 27.67
C CYS A 105 -19.88 17.97 27.82
N ASP A 106 -20.36 16.77 27.46
CA ASP A 106 -19.57 15.53 27.44
C ASP A 106 -18.93 15.26 26.05
N ASN A 107 -19.31 16.01 25.02
CA ASN A 107 -18.89 15.80 23.63
C ASN A 107 -18.23 17.06 23.05
N LEU A 108 -17.30 16.86 22.11
CA LEU A 108 -16.60 17.93 21.39
C LEU A 108 -17.51 18.71 20.42
N PHE A 109 -18.53 18.02 19.90
CA PHE A 109 -19.50 18.51 18.93
C PHE A 109 -20.91 18.21 19.47
N GLU A 110 -21.90 19.04 19.12
CA GLU A 110 -23.33 18.78 19.37
C GLU A 110 -23.88 17.64 18.51
#